data_AF-F8ERS5-F1
#
_entry.id   AF-F8ERS5-F1
#
_cell.length_a   1.000
_cell.length_b   1.000
_cell.length_c   1.000
_cell.angle_alpha   90.00
_cell.angle_beta   90.00
_cell.angle_gamma   90.00
#
_symmetry.space_group_name_H-M   'P 1'
#
loop_
_entity.id
_entity.type
_entity.pdbx_description
1 polymer ?
#
loop_
_entity_poly.entity_id
_entity_poly.type
_entity_poly.pdbx_seq_one_letter_code
_entity_poly.pdbx_strand_id
1 'polypeptide(L)'
;MQFLRTMFAAVLFAIFLTFCASNYNVSVKLQMWPGWEADINVVLLLLIVFLIGLMPALLYHSASRWNWRRRIDKLNRQIEDMQPENPPLVTPPLGEDGTPRPGQ
;
A
#
# COMPACT_ATOMS: atom_id res chain seq x y z
N MET A 1 5.79 0.72 -15.52
CA MET A 1 6.78 0.11 -14.58
C MET A 1 6.44 -1.30 -14.11
N GLN A 2 5.27 -1.87 -14.43
CA GLN A 2 4.84 -3.17 -13.88
C GLN A 2 5.59 -4.36 -14.48
N PHE A 3 5.90 -4.33 -15.78
CA PHE A 3 6.57 -5.42 -16.49
C PHE A 3 7.97 -5.74 -15.92
N LEU A 4 8.80 -4.72 -15.69
CA LEU A 4 10.13 -4.91 -15.12
C LEU A 4 10.05 -5.45 -13.69
N ARG A 5 9.10 -4.94 -12.89
CA ARG A 5 8.86 -5.42 -11.53
C ARG A 5 8.43 -6.88 -11.52
N THR A 6 7.53 -7.29 -12.42
CA THR A 6 7.06 -8.68 -12.50
C THR A 6 8.14 -9.61 -13.04
N MET A 7 8.93 -9.19 -14.03
CA MET A 7 10.01 -10.01 -14.57
C MET A 7 11.11 -10.24 -13.52
N PHE A 8 11.52 -9.18 -12.81
CA PHE A 8 12.48 -9.29 -11.72
C PHE A 8 11.95 -10.18 -10.58
N ALA A 9 10.69 -10.00 -10.20
CA ALA A 9 10.05 -10.84 -9.19
C ALA A 9 9.97 -12.31 -9.63
N ALA A 10 9.67 -12.58 -10.90
CA ALA A 10 9.62 -13.94 -11.44
C ALA A 10 10.99 -14.63 -11.37
N VAL A 11 12.08 -13.92 -11.70
CA VAL A 11 13.45 -14.43 -11.59
C VAL A 11 13.79 -14.75 -10.12
N LEU A 12 13.49 -13.83 -9.19
CA LEU A 12 13.70 -14.08 -7.77
C LEU A 12 12.90 -15.29 -7.27
N PHE A 13 11.66 -15.44 -7.73
CA PHE A 13 10.80 -16.56 -7.37
C PHE A 13 11.38 -17.89 -7.87
N ALA A 14 11.88 -17.92 -9.11
CA ALA A 14 12.52 -19.10 -9.68
C ALA A 14 13.79 -19.52 -8.89
N ILE A 15 14.63 -18.55 -8.51
CA ILE A 15 15.80 -18.81 -7.65
C ILE A 15 15.36 -19.36 -6.30
N PHE A 16 14.34 -18.76 -5.67
CA PHE A 16 13.80 -19.20 -4.39
C PHE A 16 13.23 -20.62 -4.43
N LEU A 17 12.44 -20.96 -5.46
CA LEU A 17 11.91 -22.30 -5.68
C LEU A 17 13.01 -23.33 -5.88
N THR A 18 14.03 -22.99 -6.69
CA THR A 18 15.18 -23.87 -6.92
C THR A 18 15.96 -24.11 -5.64
N PHE A 19 16.17 -23.07 -4.83
CA PHE A 19 16.79 -23.20 -3.51
C PHE A 19 15.99 -24.14 -2.60
N CYS A 20 14.67 -23.97 -2.55
CA CYS A 20 13.79 -24.84 -1.75
C CYS A 20 13.86 -26.30 -2.23
N ALA A 21 13.77 -26.54 -3.54
CA ALA A 21 13.83 -27.87 -4.14
C ALA A 21 15.20 -28.54 -3.99
N SER A 22 16.29 -27.78 -3.86
CA SER A 22 17.63 -28.32 -3.63
C SER A 22 17.87 -28.66 -2.16
N ASN A 23 17.35 -27.85 -1.24
CA ASN A 23 17.70 -27.92 0.18
C ASN A 23 16.60 -28.54 1.07
N TYR A 24 15.51 -29.09 0.51
CA TYR A 24 14.40 -29.63 1.31
C TYR A 24 14.79 -30.87 2.15
N ASN A 25 15.73 -31.69 1.67
CA ASN A 25 16.20 -32.89 2.38
C ASN A 25 17.23 -32.58 3.48
N VAL A 26 17.70 -31.34 3.56
CA VAL A 26 18.70 -30.96 4.56
C VAL A 26 17.95 -30.54 5.83
N SER A 27 18.06 -31.36 6.87
CA SER A 27 17.53 -31.09 8.20
C SER A 27 18.63 -30.61 9.14
N VAL A 28 18.34 -29.57 9.93
CA VAL A 28 19.22 -29.12 11.02
C VAL A 28 18.57 -29.46 12.34
N LYS A 29 19.35 -30.10 13.22
CA LYS A 29 18.95 -30.38 14.59
C LYS A 29 19.07 -29.11 15.42
N LEU A 30 17.95 -28.59 15.90
CA LEU A 30 17.92 -27.45 16.84
C LEU A 30 17.71 -27.98 18.26
N GLN A 31 18.76 -27.84 19.08
CA GLN A 31 18.67 -28.04 20.53
C GLN A 31 18.20 -26.72 21.16
N MET A 32 16.91 -26.65 21.49
CA MET A 32 16.31 -25.41 22.03
C MET A 32 16.43 -25.35 23.55
N TRP A 33 16.37 -26.50 24.21
CA TRP A 33 16.59 -26.67 25.65
C TRP A 33 17.11 -28.10 25.89
N PRO A 34 17.68 -28.39 27.07
CA PRO A 34 18.10 -29.74 27.41
C PRO A 34 16.93 -30.73 27.25
N GLY A 35 17.11 -31.75 26.40
CA GLY A 35 16.11 -32.76 26.10
C GLY A 35 15.08 -32.38 25.01
N TRP A 36 15.15 -31.18 24.45
CA TRP A 36 14.28 -30.73 23.36
C TRP A 36 15.09 -30.62 22.06
N GLU A 37 14.89 -31.59 21.19
CA GLU A 37 15.46 -31.63 19.84
C GLU A 37 14.34 -31.47 18.82
N ALA A 38 14.42 -30.42 18.00
CA ALA A 38 13.54 -30.26 16.85
C ALA A 38 14.37 -30.39 15.57
N ASP A 39 13.97 -31.34 14.73
CA ASP A 39 14.50 -31.48 13.39
C ASP A 39 13.68 -30.57 12.46
N ILE A 40 14.30 -29.47 12.00
CA ILE A 40 13.66 -28.49 11.11
C ILE A 40 14.44 -28.46 9.81
N ASN A 41 13.72 -28.53 8.68
CA ASN A 41 14.32 -28.43 7.36
C ASN A 41 14.90 -27.02 7.15
N VAL A 42 16.07 -26.93 6.53
CA VAL A 42 16.78 -25.66 6.29
C VAL A 42 15.89 -24.65 5.56
N VAL A 43 15.08 -25.12 4.62
CA VAL A 43 14.14 -24.28 3.86
C VAL A 43 13.13 -23.59 4.78
N LEU A 44 12.55 -24.34 5.72
CA LEU A 44 11.56 -23.81 6.65
C LEU A 44 12.22 -22.85 7.64
N LEU A 45 13.41 -23.21 8.15
CA LEU A 45 14.20 -22.36 9.04
C LEU A 45 14.53 -21.02 8.38
N LEU A 46 15.05 -21.06 7.15
CA LEU A 46 15.38 -19.86 6.38
C LEU A 46 14.14 -18.99 6.16
N LEU A 47 13.00 -19.60 5.81
CA LEU A 47 11.75 -18.89 5.61
C LEU A 47 11.32 -18.16 6.89
N ILE A 48 11.40 -18.82 8.05
CA ILE A 48 11.03 -18.21 9.34
C ILE A 48 11.95 -17.04 9.67
N VAL A 49 13.27 -17.23 9.57
CA VAL A 49 14.26 -16.16 9.84
C VAL A 49 14.07 -14.99 8.87
N PHE A 50 13.83 -15.28 7.59
CA PHE A 50 13.55 -14.28 6.58
C PHE A 50 12.27 -13.50 6.90
N LEU A 51 11.17 -14.17 7.27
CA LEU A 51 9.93 -13.52 7.66
C LEU A 51 10.11 -12.62 8.88
N ILE A 52 10.86 -13.09 9.89
CA ILE A 52 11.16 -12.32 11.10
C ILE A 52 11.97 -11.06 10.73
N GLY A 53 12.97 -11.17 9.86
CA GLY A 53 13.75 -10.03 9.38
C GLY A 53 12.98 -9.09 8.45
N LEU A 54 12.05 -9.61 7.65
CA LEU A 54 11.24 -8.85 6.70
C LEU A 54 10.09 -8.10 7.39
N MET A 55 9.55 -8.64 8.48
CA MET A 55 8.47 -8.04 9.27
C MET A 55 8.70 -6.56 9.62
N PRO A 56 9.82 -6.16 10.26
CA PRO A 56 10.07 -4.77 10.59
C PRO A 56 10.20 -3.87 9.35
N ALA A 57 10.78 -4.38 8.26
CA ALA A 57 10.88 -3.62 7.00
C ALA A 57 9.48 -3.36 6.38
N LEU A 58 8.60 -4.35 6.41
CA LEU A 58 7.22 -4.22 5.92
C LEU A 58 6.39 -3.27 6.79
N LEU A 59 6.55 -3.34 8.10
CA LEU A 59 5.92 -2.42 9.05
C LEU A 59 6.40 -0.98 8.84
N TYR A 60 7.71 -0.78 8.65
CA TYR A 60 8.26 0.55 8.37
C TYR A 60 7.73 1.11 7.05
N HIS A 61 7.72 0.30 5.99
CA HIS A 61 7.22 0.71 4.69
C HIS A 61 5.72 1.05 4.72
N SER A 62 4.91 0.23 5.41
CA SER A 62 3.47 0.49 5.55
C SER A 62 3.18 1.73 6.39
N ALA A 63 3.91 1.93 7.50
CA ALA A 63 3.81 3.12 8.35
C ALA A 63 4.22 4.39 7.60
N SER A 64 5.32 4.35 6.85
CA SER A 64 5.76 5.47 6.01
C SER A 64 4.66 5.83 5.01
N ARG A 65 4.14 4.84 4.25
CA ARG A 65 3.06 5.07 3.30
C ARG A 65 1.80 5.64 3.95
N TRP A 66 1.44 5.17 5.14
CA TRP A 66 0.31 5.70 5.91
C TRP A 66 0.52 7.15 6.32
N ASN A 67 1.73 7.49 6.79
CA ASN A 67 2.06 8.86 7.19
C ASN A 67 2.00 9.83 6.00
N TRP A 68 2.49 9.44 4.83
CA TRP A 68 2.40 10.27 3.61
C TRP A 68 0.94 10.51 3.21
N ARG A 69 0.11 9.47 3.20
CA ARG A 69 -1.33 9.61 2.92
C ARG A 69 -2.01 10.57 3.89
N ARG A 70 -1.81 10.39 5.20
CA ARG A 70 -2.38 11.28 6.23
C ARG A 70 -1.96 12.73 6.07
N ARG A 71 -0.70 12.98 5.68
CA ARG A 71 -0.21 14.35 5.41
C ARG A 71 -0.93 14.96 4.22
N ILE A 72 -1.07 14.21 3.12
CA ILE A 72 -1.79 14.68 1.93
C ILE A 72 -3.25 15.00 2.26
N ASP A 73 -3.93 14.10 2.99
CA ASP A 73 -5.33 14.32 3.39
C ASP A 73 -5.49 15.57 4.25
N LYS A 74 -4.53 15.82 5.16
CA LYS A 74 -4.51 17.04 5.98
C LYS A 74 -4.31 18.29 5.13
N LEU A 75 -3.39 18.27 4.17
CA LEU A 75 -3.17 19.40 3.25
C LEU A 75 -4.41 19.67 2.39
N ASN A 76 -5.07 18.63 1.88
CA ASN A 76 -6.29 18.77 1.08
C ASN A 76 -7.41 19.46 1.86
N ARG A 77 -7.64 19.07 3.13
CA ARG A 77 -8.63 19.73 3.99
C ARG A 77 -8.28 21.19 4.26
N GLN A 78 -7.00 21.50 4.50
CA GLN A 78 -6.57 22.89 4.70
C GLN A 78 -6.80 23.76 3.45
N ILE A 79 -6.63 23.19 2.25
CA ILE A 79 -6.93 23.88 0.99
C ILE A 79 -8.44 24.09 0.85
N GLU A 80 -9.26 23.08 1.19
CA GLU A 80 -10.72 23.17 1.17
C GLU A 80 -11.24 24.25 2.14
N ASP A 81 -10.71 24.31 3.37
CA ASP A 81 -11.07 25.31 4.38
C ASP A 81 -10.66 26.74 3.97
N MET A 82 -9.59 26.90 3.19
CA MET A 82 -9.14 28.22 2.68
C MET A 82 -9.91 28.69 1.45
N GLN A 83 -10.66 27.79 0.79
CA GLN A 83 -11.44 28.17 -0.38
C GLN A 83 -12.65 28.98 0.11
N PRO A 84 -12.77 30.27 -0.28
CA PRO A 84 -13.91 31.07 0.13
C PRO A 84 -15.20 30.41 -0.35
N GLU A 85 -16.20 30.39 0.53
CA GLU A 85 -17.53 29.86 0.23
C GLU A 85 -18.04 30.58 -1.03
N ASN A 86 -18.15 29.83 -2.13
CA ASN A 86 -18.62 30.39 -3.38
C ASN A 86 -20.06 30.87 -3.12
N PRO A 87 -20.35 32.18 -3.19
CA PRO A 87 -21.68 32.68 -2.91
C PRO A 87 -22.68 31.90 -3.77
N PRO A 88 -23.86 31.54 -3.24
CA PRO A 88 -24.88 30.89 -4.05
C PRO A 88 -25.06 31.71 -5.32
N LEU A 89 -24.93 31.06 -6.47
CA LEU A 89 -25.28 31.64 -7.77
C LEU A 89 -26.72 32.11 -7.62
N VAL A 90 -26.90 33.40 -7.35
CA VAL A 90 -28.20 34.06 -7.47
C VAL A 90 -28.52 33.93 -8.94
N THR A 91 -29.25 32.88 -9.29
CA THR A 91 -29.84 32.75 -10.62
C THR A 91 -30.73 33.98 -10.70
N PRO A 92 -30.43 34.97 -11.56
CA PRO A 92 -31.30 36.11 -11.71
C PRO A 92 -32.69 35.54 -11.98
N PRO A 93 -33.76 36.00 -11.31
CA PRO A 93 -35.09 35.58 -11.69
C PRO A 93 -35.18 35.86 -13.19
N LEU A 94 -35.50 34.82 -13.95
CA LEU A 94 -35.70 34.90 -15.39
C LEU A 94 -36.67 36.05 -15.59
N GLY A 95 -36.12 37.20 -16.00
CA GLY A 95 -36.88 38.43 -16.09
C GLY A 95 -38.06 38.14 -16.97
N GLU A 96 -39.26 38.35 -16.42
CA GLU A 96 -40.50 38.28 -17.17
C GLU A 96 -40.29 39.05 -18.46
N ASP A 97 -40.36 38.31 -19.57
CA ASP A 97 -40.28 38.84 -20.92
C ASP A 97 -41.20 40.06 -21.00
N GLY A 98 -40.60 41.22 -21.21
CA GLY A 98 -41.30 42.46 -21.46
C GLY A 98 -42.07 42.34 -22.76
N THR A 99 -43.31 41.86 -22.68
CA THR A 99 -44.30 42.03 -23.74
C THR A 99 -44.40 43.53 -24.04
N PRO A 100 -44.06 44.00 -25.25
CA PRO A 100 -44.28 45.40 -25.58
C PRO A 100 -45.80 45.59 -25.74
N ARG A 101 -46.41 46.42 -24.90
CA ARG A 101 -47.77 46.92 -25.18
C ARG A 101 -47.68 47.78 -26.44
N PRO A 102 -48.42 47.47 -27.52
CA PRO A 102 -48.55 48.36 -28.65
C PRO A 102 -49.58 49.44 -28.29
N GLY A 103 -49.23 50.70 -28.51
CA GLY A 103 -50.17 51.82 -28.50
C GLY A 103 -50.25 52.57 -27.17
N GLN A 104 -49.44 53.63 -27.08
CA GLN A 104 -49.84 54.97 -26.66
C GLN A 104 -48.73 55.97 -27.02
#